data_AF-A0A534V170-F1
#
_entry.id   AF-A0A534V170-F1
#
_cell.length_a   1.000
_cell.length_b   1.000
_cell.length_c   1.000
_cell.angle_alpha   90.00
_cell.angle_beta   90.00
_cell.angle_gamma   90.00
#
_symmetry.space_group_name_H-M   'P 1'
#
loop_
_entity.id
_entity.type
_entity.pdbx_description
1 polymer ?
#
loop_
_entity_poly.entity_id
_entity_poly.type
_entity_poly.pdbx_seq_one_letter_code
_entity_poly.pdbx_strand_id
1 'polypeptide(L)'
;MALPGAAWRHAVGGVLLLPALCLATDVRVVAVTPGRSADVVIERGAPVTIEVGETVEGVKLLRADALGAVLSVDGITKTLPLVGDRASVGDTATSGSVTLVADARGQFFTSGTVNGRSMHFVVDTGATLTTLSRADARRIGLDFRRGTPIRTTTANGVVNGWRMSLDSVRVGDTTVRDVDAIVVDNDTLPVGLLGMSFLDRFDMHRQGSTLVLRRRR
;
A
#
# COMPACT_ATOMS: atom_id res chain seq x y z
N MET A 1 35.42 -70.66 43.47
CA MET A 1 34.75 -69.86 44.52
C MET A 1 33.95 -68.75 43.83
N ALA A 2 32.63 -68.76 44.05
CA ALA A 2 31.60 -67.73 43.80
C ALA A 2 31.24 -67.27 42.35
N LEU A 3 29.93 -67.45 42.04
CA LEU A 3 29.08 -66.95 40.94
C LEU A 3 28.61 -65.48 41.19
N PRO A 4 27.58 -64.92 40.51
CA PRO A 4 27.36 -64.60 39.08
C PRO A 4 26.88 -63.12 38.88
N GLY A 5 26.57 -62.68 37.64
CA GLY A 5 25.86 -61.42 37.42
C GLY A 5 25.45 -61.15 35.96
N ALA A 6 24.15 -61.22 35.68
CA ALA A 6 23.52 -60.90 34.40
C ALA A 6 23.35 -59.38 34.20
N ALA A 7 23.34 -58.90 32.95
CA ALA A 7 22.66 -57.64 32.61
C ALA A 7 22.29 -57.55 31.13
N TRP A 8 21.02 -57.23 30.89
CA TRP A 8 20.41 -56.90 29.61
C TRP A 8 21.19 -55.88 28.79
N ARG A 9 21.24 -56.08 27.47
CA ARG A 9 21.60 -55.02 26.52
C ARG A 9 20.31 -54.45 25.92
N HIS A 10 20.01 -53.22 26.32
CA HIS A 10 18.86 -52.43 25.92
C HIS A 10 18.84 -52.13 24.41
N ALA A 11 17.65 -52.23 23.82
CA ALA A 11 17.32 -51.64 22.53
C ALA A 11 17.35 -50.11 22.65
N VAL A 12 18.13 -49.44 21.80
CA VAL A 12 18.12 -47.98 21.67
C VAL A 12 17.04 -47.62 20.66
N GLY A 13 15.90 -47.12 21.15
CA GLY A 13 14.87 -46.51 20.34
C GLY A 13 15.36 -45.16 19.82
N GLY A 14 15.50 -45.03 18.50
CA GLY A 14 15.74 -43.75 17.84
C GLY A 14 14.50 -42.87 17.95
N VAL A 15 14.59 -41.81 18.74
CA VAL A 15 13.60 -40.74 18.80
C VAL A 15 13.64 -39.98 17.47
N LEU A 16 12.60 -40.17 16.67
CA LEU A 16 12.38 -39.43 15.42
C LEU A 16 11.92 -38.01 15.80
N LEU A 17 12.87 -37.06 15.85
CA LEU A 17 12.56 -35.64 15.92
C LEU A 17 12.07 -35.19 14.54
N LEU A 18 10.75 -35.20 14.34
CA LEU A 18 10.10 -34.55 13.22
C LEU A 18 10.24 -33.02 13.39
N PRO A 19 10.77 -32.28 12.41
CA PRO A 19 10.74 -30.83 12.46
C PRO A 19 9.28 -30.39 12.32
N ALA A 20 8.75 -29.75 13.35
CA ALA A 20 7.49 -29.03 13.26
C ALA A 20 7.69 -27.91 12.22
N LEU A 21 7.11 -28.08 11.03
CA LEU A 21 6.95 -26.99 10.08
C LEU A 21 6.04 -25.96 10.75
N CYS A 22 6.63 -24.91 11.30
CA CYS A 22 5.91 -23.74 11.76
C CYS A 22 5.43 -23.00 10.50
N LEU A 23 4.19 -23.25 10.07
CA LEU A 23 3.52 -22.37 9.11
C LEU A 23 3.20 -21.08 9.88
N ALA A 24 3.90 -19.99 9.55
CA ALA A 24 3.58 -18.69 10.11
C ALA A 24 2.37 -18.12 9.36
N THR A 25 1.22 -17.99 10.03
CA THR A 25 0.03 -17.35 9.46
C THR A 25 0.36 -15.88 9.13
N ASP A 26 0.38 -15.57 7.84
CA ASP A 26 0.60 -14.22 7.31
C ASP A 26 -0.70 -13.42 7.41
N VAL A 27 -0.68 -12.32 8.15
CA VAL A 27 -1.85 -11.48 8.42
C VAL A 27 -1.49 -10.04 8.09
N ARG A 28 -2.33 -9.35 7.31
CA ARG A 28 -2.11 -7.97 6.88
C ARG A 28 -3.37 -7.14 7.04
N VAL A 29 -3.27 -5.94 7.59
CA VAL A 29 -4.39 -5.01 7.72
C VAL A 29 -4.46 -4.14 6.46
N VAL A 30 -5.55 -4.19 5.71
CA VAL A 30 -5.69 -3.46 4.43
C VAL A 30 -6.58 -2.23 4.53
N ALA A 31 -7.52 -2.21 5.48
CA ALA A 31 -8.33 -1.04 5.82
C ALA A 31 -8.66 -1.05 7.32
N VAL A 32 -8.97 0.12 7.87
CA VAL A 32 -9.38 0.27 9.27
C VAL A 32 -10.51 1.28 9.37
N THR A 33 -11.51 0.95 10.18
CA THR A 33 -12.49 1.91 10.71
C THR A 33 -12.14 2.15 12.18
N PRO A 34 -11.50 3.28 12.53
CA PRO A 34 -10.99 3.52 13.87
C PRO A 34 -12.07 3.29 14.95
N GLY A 35 -11.73 2.46 15.94
CA GLY A 35 -12.62 2.10 17.04
C GLY A 35 -13.71 1.08 16.72
N ARG A 36 -13.83 0.58 15.48
CA ARG A 36 -14.92 -0.33 15.08
C ARG A 36 -14.45 -1.63 14.44
N SER A 37 -13.68 -1.56 13.35
CA SER A 37 -13.35 -2.74 12.54
C SER A 37 -12.03 -2.58 11.80
N ALA A 38 -11.48 -3.71 11.34
CA ALA A 38 -10.33 -3.77 10.46
C ALA A 38 -10.57 -4.80 9.36
N ASP A 39 -10.23 -4.43 8.13
CA ASP A 39 -10.19 -5.38 7.02
C ASP A 39 -8.82 -6.01 6.98
N VAL A 40 -8.78 -7.34 7.02
CA VAL A 40 -7.57 -8.13 7.20
C VAL A 40 -7.49 -9.17 6.09
N VAL A 41 -6.30 -9.37 5.54
CA VAL A 41 -5.99 -10.45 4.62
C VAL A 41 -5.17 -11.50 5.36
N ILE A 42 -5.65 -12.74 5.37
CA ILE A 42 -5.03 -13.90 5.99
C ILE A 42 -4.52 -14.81 4.88
N GLU A 43 -3.26 -15.24 4.94
CA GLU A 43 -2.64 -16.19 3.99
C GLU A 43 -2.80 -15.84 2.50
N ARG A 44 -2.86 -14.54 2.16
CA ARG A 44 -3.12 -14.01 0.80
C ARG A 44 -4.52 -14.31 0.24
N GLY A 45 -5.49 -14.59 1.10
CA GLY A 45 -6.91 -14.74 0.74
C GLY A 45 -7.61 -13.41 0.41
N ALA A 46 -8.94 -13.47 0.30
CA ALA A 46 -9.76 -12.26 0.15
C ALA A 46 -9.74 -11.44 1.46
N PRO A 47 -9.87 -10.09 1.39
CA PRO A 47 -10.03 -9.28 2.60
C PRO A 47 -11.26 -9.69 3.40
N VAL A 48 -11.08 -9.88 4.69
CA VAL A 48 -12.13 -10.20 5.65
C VAL A 48 -12.24 -9.06 6.66
N THR A 49 -13.43 -8.50 6.82
CA THR A 49 -13.70 -7.51 7.87
C THR A 49 -13.86 -8.22 9.21
N ILE A 50 -13.13 -7.75 10.22
CA ILE A 50 -13.24 -8.22 11.60
C ILE A 50 -13.63 -7.03 12.47
N GLU A 51 -14.71 -7.14 13.27
CA GLU A 51 -15.08 -6.12 14.25
C GLU A 51 -14.29 -6.24 15.56
N VAL A 52 -14.15 -5.14 16.31
CA VAL A 52 -13.42 -5.16 17.59
C VAL A 52 -14.10 -6.13 18.56
N GLY A 53 -13.35 -7.14 19.00
CA GLY A 53 -13.82 -8.24 19.86
C GLY A 53 -14.17 -9.52 19.10
N GLU A 54 -14.36 -9.45 17.78
CA GLU A 54 -14.67 -10.58 16.90
C GLU A 54 -13.40 -11.40 16.58
N THR A 55 -13.58 -12.69 16.30
CA THR A 55 -12.52 -13.62 15.89
C THR A 55 -12.91 -14.32 14.61
N VAL A 56 -12.06 -14.24 13.58
CA VAL A 56 -12.25 -14.89 12.28
C VAL A 56 -10.97 -15.62 11.90
N GLU A 57 -11.08 -16.90 11.51
CA GLU A 57 -9.95 -17.75 11.12
C GLU A 57 -8.77 -17.72 12.11
N GLY A 58 -9.07 -17.71 13.42
CA GLY A 58 -8.05 -17.67 14.48
C GLY A 58 -7.43 -16.29 14.75
N VAL A 59 -7.86 -15.26 14.01
CA VAL A 59 -7.42 -13.87 14.17
C VAL A 59 -8.50 -13.07 14.90
N LYS A 60 -8.19 -12.58 16.10
CA LYS A 60 -9.10 -11.73 16.89
C LYS A 60 -8.71 -10.26 16.80
N LEU A 61 -9.65 -9.37 16.48
CA LEU A 61 -9.39 -7.93 16.56
C LEU A 61 -9.52 -7.44 18.00
N LEU A 62 -8.44 -6.90 18.56
CA LEU A 62 -8.44 -6.31 19.90
C LEU A 62 -8.69 -4.80 19.85
N ARG A 63 -8.16 -4.12 18.83
CA ARG A 63 -8.29 -2.67 18.65
C ARG A 63 -8.00 -2.28 17.21
N ALA A 64 -8.72 -1.30 16.67
CA ALA A 64 -8.40 -0.64 15.41
C ALA A 64 -8.23 0.88 15.62
N ASP A 65 -7.18 1.47 15.07
CA ASP A 65 -6.93 2.92 15.07
C ASP A 65 -6.62 3.41 13.65
N ALA A 66 -6.35 4.71 13.49
CA ALA A 66 -6.09 5.31 12.18
C ALA A 66 -4.75 4.88 11.55
N LEU A 67 -3.86 4.26 12.31
CA LEU A 67 -2.53 3.81 11.89
C LEU A 67 -2.44 2.30 11.68
N GLY A 68 -3.42 1.52 12.18
CA GLY A 68 -3.46 0.07 12.02
C GLY A 68 -4.41 -0.64 12.99
N ALA A 69 -4.11 -1.92 13.24
CA ALA A 69 -4.91 -2.76 14.13
C ALA A 69 -4.03 -3.61 15.05
N VAL A 70 -4.50 -3.80 16.28
CA VAL A 70 -3.96 -4.76 17.25
C VAL A 70 -4.82 -6.02 17.15
N LEU A 71 -4.19 -7.12 16.76
CA LEU A 71 -4.83 -8.41 16.51
C LEU A 71 -4.21 -9.46 17.42
N SER A 72 -4.96 -10.49 17.79
CA SER A 72 -4.41 -11.71 18.39
C SER A 72 -4.45 -12.81 17.35
N VAL A 73 -3.27 -13.29 16.94
CA VAL A 73 -3.08 -14.37 15.96
C VAL A 73 -2.46 -15.55 16.69
N ASP A 74 -3.14 -16.70 16.72
CA ASP A 74 -2.70 -17.90 17.46
C ASP A 74 -2.41 -17.65 18.95
N GLY A 75 -3.18 -16.75 19.57
CA GLY A 75 -3.01 -16.34 20.97
C GLY A 75 -1.89 -15.32 21.21
N ILE A 76 -1.14 -14.93 20.18
CA ILE A 76 -0.09 -13.91 20.25
C ILE A 76 -0.66 -12.57 19.79
N THR A 77 -0.53 -11.55 20.64
CA THR A 77 -0.90 -10.18 20.27
C THR A 77 0.12 -9.60 19.31
N LYS A 78 -0.34 -9.18 18.13
CA LYS A 78 0.44 -8.54 17.06
C LYS A 78 -0.17 -7.18 16.74
N THR A 79 0.66 -6.15 16.72
CA THR A 79 0.28 -4.82 16.20
C THR A 79 0.66 -4.77 14.74
N LEU A 80 -0.33 -4.71 13.86
CA LEU A 80 -0.15 -4.67 12.42
C LEU A 80 -0.51 -3.26 11.91
N PRO A 81 0.43 -2.55 11.27
CA PRO A 81 0.12 -1.26 10.69
C PRO A 81 -0.91 -1.44 9.57
N LEU A 82 -1.77 -0.44 9.39
CA LEU A 82 -2.59 -0.32 8.21
C LEU A 82 -1.64 -0.31 7.02
N VAL A 83 -1.75 -1.33 6.17
CA VAL A 83 -0.98 -1.42 4.94
C VAL A 83 -1.59 -0.47 3.92
N GLY A 84 -1.31 0.82 4.12
CA GLY A 84 -1.31 1.80 3.05
C GLY A 84 0.07 1.80 2.41
N ASP A 85 0.25 0.97 1.38
CA ASP A 85 1.41 0.98 0.45
C ASP A 85 2.80 1.18 1.08
N ARG A 86 3.02 0.70 2.32
CA ARG A 86 4.34 0.53 2.90
C ARG A 86 4.65 -0.95 3.00
N ALA A 87 4.85 -1.57 1.84
CA ALA A 87 5.56 -2.84 1.76
C ALA A 87 7.04 -2.57 2.02
N SER A 88 7.51 -2.88 3.23
CA SER A 88 8.93 -3.03 3.52
C SER A 88 9.26 -4.51 3.62
N VAL A 89 10.06 -4.94 2.65
CA VAL A 89 11.10 -5.98 2.70
C VAL A 89 10.66 -7.43 2.89
N GLY A 90 10.72 -8.17 1.78
CA GLY A 90 10.59 -9.61 1.77
C GLY A 90 10.73 -10.31 0.43
N ASP A 91 11.13 -9.65 -0.67
CA ASP A 91 11.85 -10.30 -1.78
C ASP A 91 12.40 -9.21 -2.73
N THR A 92 13.69 -9.27 -3.04
CA THR A 92 14.45 -8.47 -4.03
C THR A 92 13.78 -7.17 -4.50
N ALA A 93 14.01 -6.07 -3.77
CA ALA A 93 13.67 -4.72 -4.21
C ALA A 93 14.39 -4.42 -5.53
N THR A 94 13.71 -4.61 -6.66
CA THR A 94 14.10 -3.96 -7.89
C THR A 94 13.79 -2.48 -7.70
N SER A 95 14.82 -1.70 -7.35
CA SER A 95 14.69 -0.24 -7.22
C SER A 95 13.95 0.33 -8.43
N GLY A 96 12.81 0.96 -8.19
CA GLY A 96 12.00 1.57 -9.25
C GLY A 96 10.74 0.83 -9.66
N SER A 97 10.27 -0.20 -8.96
CA SER A 97 8.95 -0.82 -9.22
C SER A 97 7.91 -0.42 -8.16
N VAL A 98 6.68 -0.13 -8.59
CA VAL A 98 5.50 0.12 -7.74
C VAL A 98 4.38 -0.80 -8.20
N THR A 99 3.78 -1.56 -7.28
CA THR A 99 2.65 -2.44 -7.59
C THR A 99 1.40 -1.93 -6.88
N LEU A 100 0.35 -1.67 -7.65
CA LEU A 100 -0.93 -1.12 -7.19
C LEU A 100 -2.05 -2.13 -7.46
N VAL A 101 -3.01 -2.22 -6.55
CA VAL A 101 -4.21 -3.03 -6.72
C VAL A 101 -5.40 -2.09 -6.91
N ALA A 102 -6.26 -2.42 -7.88
CA ALA A 102 -7.46 -1.66 -8.16
C ALA A 102 -8.49 -1.80 -7.04
N ASP A 103 -9.24 -0.73 -6.78
CA ASP A 103 -10.42 -0.76 -5.91
C ASP A 103 -11.60 -1.49 -6.58
N ALA A 104 -12.74 -1.54 -5.88
CA ALA A 104 -13.98 -2.14 -6.41
C ALA A 104 -14.50 -1.48 -7.70
N ARG A 105 -14.05 -0.26 -8.01
CA ARG A 105 -14.42 0.50 -9.21
C ARG A 105 -13.36 0.38 -10.32
N GLY A 106 -12.29 -0.38 -10.10
CA GLY A 106 -11.20 -0.54 -11.06
C GLY A 106 -10.16 0.59 -11.05
N GLN A 107 -10.22 1.51 -10.09
CA GLN A 107 -9.31 2.66 -9.96
C GLN A 107 -8.09 2.27 -9.13
N PHE A 108 -6.91 2.72 -9.56
CA PHE A 108 -5.66 2.48 -8.84
C PHE A 108 -5.33 3.68 -7.97
N PHE A 109 -5.46 3.51 -6.66
CA PHE A 109 -5.08 4.52 -5.69
C PHE A 109 -3.66 4.30 -5.21
N THR A 110 -2.98 5.39 -4.87
CA THR A 110 -1.68 5.31 -4.21
C THR A 110 -1.43 6.53 -3.33
N SER A 111 -0.57 6.34 -2.34
CA SER A 111 -0.07 7.43 -1.51
C SER A 111 1.31 7.85 -1.96
N GLY A 112 1.56 9.15 -1.91
CA GLY A 112 2.81 9.71 -2.39
C GLY A 112 3.16 11.02 -1.71
N THR A 113 4.16 11.69 -2.26
CA THR A 113 4.51 13.05 -1.84
C THR A 113 4.74 13.94 -3.04
N VAL A 114 4.25 15.18 -2.97
CA VAL A 114 4.61 16.29 -3.87
C VAL A 114 5.52 17.23 -3.09
N ASN A 115 6.72 17.48 -3.59
CA ASN A 115 7.71 18.36 -2.94
C ASN A 115 7.89 18.02 -1.44
N GLY A 116 7.95 16.72 -1.13
CA GLY A 116 8.10 16.20 0.23
C GLY A 116 6.84 16.17 1.09
N ARG A 117 5.68 16.62 0.58
CA ARG A 117 4.42 16.70 1.35
C ARG A 117 3.41 15.65 0.91
N SER A 118 2.79 15.00 1.90
CA SER A 118 1.89 13.86 1.69
C SER A 118 0.67 14.18 0.84
N MET A 119 0.38 13.30 -0.11
CA MET A 119 -0.75 13.36 -1.01
C MET A 119 -1.28 11.97 -1.34
N HIS A 120 -2.56 11.91 -1.71
CA HIS A 120 -3.18 10.73 -2.28
C HIS A 120 -3.47 10.98 -3.76
N PHE A 121 -3.30 9.92 -4.54
CA PHE A 121 -3.44 9.96 -5.97
C PHE A 121 -4.31 8.82 -6.50
N VAL A 122 -4.92 9.07 -7.64
CA VAL A 122 -5.41 8.04 -8.56
C VAL A 122 -4.53 8.02 -9.80
N VAL A 123 -4.17 6.84 -10.27
CA VAL A 123 -3.52 6.70 -11.58
C VAL A 123 -4.56 6.96 -12.67
N ASP A 124 -4.29 7.95 -13.51
CA ASP A 124 -5.16 8.36 -14.60
C ASP A 124 -4.38 8.45 -15.91
N THR A 125 -4.42 7.38 -16.70
CA THR A 125 -3.77 7.32 -18.02
C THR A 125 -4.47 8.19 -19.06
N GLY A 126 -5.68 8.69 -18.78
CA GLY A 126 -6.40 9.65 -19.63
C GLY A 126 -5.97 11.09 -19.41
N ALA A 127 -5.32 11.39 -18.27
CA ALA A 127 -4.82 12.73 -17.97
C ALA A 127 -3.42 12.95 -18.57
N THR A 128 -3.27 13.98 -19.40
CA THR A 128 -1.93 14.36 -19.92
C THR A 128 -1.02 14.90 -18.81
N LEU A 129 -1.57 15.72 -17.91
CA LEU A 129 -0.84 16.36 -16.81
C LEU A 129 -1.23 15.77 -15.46
N THR A 130 -0.26 15.71 -14.56
CA THR A 130 -0.52 15.43 -13.14
C THR A 130 -1.39 16.56 -12.60
N THR A 131 -2.54 16.23 -12.02
CA THR A 131 -3.56 17.22 -11.66
C THR A 131 -3.75 17.28 -10.17
N LEU A 132 -3.83 18.50 -9.65
CA LEU A 132 -4.04 18.80 -8.24
C LEU A 132 -5.27 19.72 -8.12
N SER A 133 -6.08 19.54 -7.08
CA SER A 133 -7.11 20.52 -6.74
C SER A 133 -6.49 21.79 -6.14
N ARG A 134 -7.22 22.91 -6.19
CA ARG A 134 -6.81 24.12 -5.47
C ARG A 134 -6.70 23.86 -3.96
N ALA A 135 -7.62 23.08 -3.40
CA ALA A 135 -7.56 22.65 -2.00
C ALA A 135 -6.28 21.88 -1.67
N ASP A 136 -5.88 20.91 -2.50
CA ASP A 136 -4.64 20.15 -2.30
C ASP A 136 -3.41 21.04 -2.38
N ALA A 137 -3.32 21.88 -3.40
CA ALA A 137 -2.20 22.80 -3.58
C ALA A 137 -2.03 23.71 -2.35
N ARG A 138 -3.13 24.24 -1.79
CA ARG A 138 -3.10 25.01 -0.54
C ARG A 138 -2.67 24.16 0.67
N ARG A 139 -3.23 22.96 0.81
CA ARG A 139 -2.90 22.03 1.91
C ARG A 139 -1.42 21.69 1.95
N ILE A 140 -0.80 21.52 0.78
CA ILE A 140 0.63 21.26 0.67
C ILE A 140 1.48 22.55 0.56
N GLY A 141 0.89 23.74 0.69
CA GLY A 141 1.64 25.00 0.63
C GLY A 141 2.33 25.27 -0.72
N LEU A 142 1.78 24.74 -1.81
CA LEU A 142 2.25 25.00 -3.17
C LEU A 142 1.78 26.39 -3.62
N ASP A 143 2.70 27.26 -4.01
CA ASP A 143 2.36 28.58 -4.56
C ASP A 143 1.98 28.47 -6.05
N PHE A 144 0.83 27.87 -6.30
CA PHE A 144 0.34 27.57 -7.65
C PHE A 144 0.03 28.82 -8.49
N ARG A 145 -0.14 29.99 -7.86
CA ARG A 145 -0.38 31.26 -8.57
C ARG A 145 0.83 31.76 -9.34
N ARG A 146 2.02 31.24 -9.05
CA ARG A 146 3.23 31.48 -9.84
C ARG A 146 3.26 30.68 -11.14
N GLY A 147 2.37 29.70 -11.29
CA GLY A 147 2.20 28.96 -12.53
C GLY A 147 1.54 29.79 -13.63
N THR A 148 1.59 29.28 -14.85
CA THR A 148 0.98 29.90 -16.03
C THR A 148 -0.53 29.66 -16.01
N PRO A 149 -1.37 30.71 -15.99
CA PRO A 149 -2.82 30.53 -16.10
C PRO A 149 -3.18 29.86 -17.43
N ILE A 150 -3.96 28.79 -17.36
CA ILE A 150 -4.43 28.04 -18.53
C ILE A 150 -5.89 27.63 -18.36
N ARG A 151 -6.51 27.25 -19.48
CA ARG A 151 -7.83 26.63 -19.52
C ARG A 151 -7.68 25.22 -20.05
N THR A 152 -8.19 24.23 -19.33
CA THR A 152 -8.10 22.82 -19.71
C THR A 152 -9.48 22.18 -19.80
N THR A 153 -9.62 21.18 -20.66
CA THR A 153 -10.84 20.36 -20.74
C THR A 153 -10.68 19.14 -19.85
N THR A 154 -11.68 18.89 -19.01
CA THR A 154 -11.79 17.70 -18.15
C THR A 154 -13.06 16.95 -18.49
N ALA A 155 -13.26 15.77 -17.89
CA ALA A 155 -14.52 15.03 -18.00
C ALA A 155 -15.75 15.86 -17.54
N ASN A 156 -15.55 16.81 -16.62
CA ASN A 156 -16.61 17.68 -16.10
C ASN A 156 -16.73 19.00 -16.88
N GLY A 157 -16.09 19.10 -18.05
CA GLY A 157 -16.07 20.29 -18.89
C GLY A 157 -14.81 21.12 -18.72
N VAL A 158 -14.90 22.37 -19.16
CA VAL A 158 -13.76 23.29 -19.25
C VAL A 158 -13.52 23.97 -17.90
N VAL A 159 -12.28 23.90 -17.41
CA VAL A 159 -11.88 24.47 -16.11
C VAL A 159 -10.64 25.34 -16.27
N ASN A 160 -10.58 26.40 -15.47
CA ASN A 160 -9.38 27.22 -15.35
C ASN A 160 -8.38 26.55 -14.40
N GLY A 161 -7.11 26.88 -14.53
CA GLY A 161 -6.07 26.41 -13.63
C GLY A 161 -4.73 27.07 -13.89
N TRP A 162 -3.72 26.59 -13.20
CA TRP A 162 -2.34 27.05 -13.33
C TRP A 162 -1.46 25.88 -13.68
N ARG A 163 -0.80 25.95 -14.84
CA ARG A 163 0.24 24.99 -15.24
C ARG A 163 1.54 25.35 -14.54
N MET A 164 2.20 24.35 -13.97
CA MET A 164 3.49 24.52 -13.32
C MET A 164 4.30 23.23 -13.35
N SER A 165 5.57 23.30 -12.97
CA SER A 165 6.39 22.12 -12.73
C SER A 165 6.47 21.85 -11.22
N LEU A 166 6.34 20.59 -10.83
CA LEU A 166 6.55 20.12 -9.47
C LEU A 166 7.98 19.61 -9.34
N ASP A 167 8.73 20.12 -8.37
CA ASP A 167 10.13 19.74 -8.12
C ASP A 167 10.29 18.22 -7.98
N SER A 168 9.36 17.58 -7.26
CA SER A 168 9.34 16.12 -7.16
C SER A 168 7.95 15.56 -6.87
N VAL A 169 7.65 14.42 -7.49
CA VAL A 169 6.54 13.55 -7.15
C VAL A 169 7.10 12.17 -6.81
N ARG A 170 6.79 11.65 -5.63
CA ARG A 170 7.21 10.32 -5.18
C ARG A 170 6.02 9.42 -4.95
N VAL A 171 6.10 8.20 -5.46
CA VAL A 171 5.14 7.11 -5.24
C VAL A 171 5.93 5.85 -4.92
N GLY A 172 5.60 5.17 -3.82
CA GLY A 172 6.43 4.11 -3.27
C GLY A 172 7.89 4.57 -3.10
N ASP A 173 8.84 3.78 -3.60
CA ASP A 173 10.27 4.12 -3.56
C ASP A 173 10.75 4.94 -4.77
N THR A 174 9.83 5.32 -5.67
CA THR A 174 10.19 6.00 -6.91
C THR A 174 9.91 7.49 -6.85
N THR A 175 10.93 8.31 -7.10
CA THR A 175 10.81 9.78 -7.18
C THR A 175 11.05 10.29 -8.60
N VAL A 176 10.04 10.89 -9.22
CA VAL A 176 10.18 11.64 -10.47
C VAL A 176 10.40 13.11 -10.13
N ARG A 177 11.33 13.76 -10.85
CA ARG A 177 11.61 15.19 -10.73
C ARG A 177 11.07 15.93 -11.94
N ASP A 178 10.84 17.23 -11.77
CA ASP A 178 10.43 18.14 -12.84
C ASP A 178 9.14 17.63 -13.53
N VAL A 179 8.11 17.37 -12.73
CA VAL A 179 6.84 16.82 -13.21
C VAL A 179 5.92 17.95 -13.62
N ASP A 180 5.58 18.00 -14.90
CA ASP A 180 4.56 18.91 -15.41
C ASP A 180 3.19 18.62 -14.78
N ALA A 181 2.60 19.66 -14.20
CA ALA A 181 1.33 19.56 -13.48
C ALA A 181 0.40 20.73 -13.78
N ILE A 182 -0.86 20.53 -13.43
CA ILE A 182 -1.88 21.58 -13.40
C ILE A 182 -2.57 21.59 -12.04
N VAL A 183 -2.71 22.79 -11.46
CA VAL A 183 -3.62 23.02 -10.35
C VAL A 183 -4.91 23.57 -10.91
N VAL A 184 -5.99 22.80 -10.84
CA VAL A 184 -7.31 23.24 -11.34
C VAL A 184 -7.98 24.15 -10.31
N ASP A 185 -8.64 25.20 -10.78
CA ASP A 185 -9.43 26.12 -9.95
C ASP A 185 -10.82 25.55 -9.65
N ASN A 186 -10.85 24.31 -9.17
CA ASN A 186 -12.03 23.68 -8.61
C ASN A 186 -11.62 22.76 -7.45
N ASP A 187 -12.59 22.48 -6.59
CA ASP A 187 -12.43 21.59 -5.44
C ASP A 187 -13.27 20.29 -5.63
N THR A 188 -13.72 20.02 -6.86
CA THR A 188 -14.51 18.82 -7.19
C THR A 188 -13.66 17.58 -7.40
N LEU A 189 -12.34 17.75 -7.55
CA LEU A 189 -11.39 16.67 -7.63
C LEU A 189 -11.05 16.19 -6.20
N PRO A 190 -11.50 14.99 -5.78
CA PRO A 190 -11.37 14.54 -4.40
C PRO A 190 -9.94 14.13 -4.01
N VAL A 191 -9.12 13.75 -5.00
CA VAL A 191 -7.73 13.29 -4.85
C VAL A 191 -6.92 13.70 -6.07
N GLY A 192 -5.61 13.85 -5.93
CA GLY A 192 -4.74 14.17 -7.06
C GLY A 192 -4.79 13.10 -8.16
N LEU A 193 -4.46 13.47 -9.39
CA LEU A 193 -4.36 12.54 -10.51
C LEU A 193 -2.90 12.42 -10.94
N LEU A 194 -2.38 11.20 -11.01
CA LEU A 194 -1.12 10.92 -11.67
C LEU A 194 -1.38 10.73 -13.16
N GLY A 195 -1.07 11.77 -13.93
CA GLY A 195 -1.21 11.76 -15.38
C GLY A 195 0.06 11.30 -16.10
N MET A 196 0.01 11.30 -17.43
CA MET A 196 1.10 10.85 -18.30
C MET A 196 2.42 11.60 -18.08
N SER A 197 2.39 12.90 -17.75
CA SER A 197 3.56 13.67 -17.29
C SER A 197 4.40 12.99 -16.18
N PHE A 198 3.78 12.17 -15.34
CA PHE A 198 4.45 11.30 -14.36
C PHE A 198 4.60 9.86 -14.88
N LEU A 199 3.53 9.29 -15.44
CA LEU A 199 3.46 7.87 -15.82
C LEU A 199 4.39 7.49 -16.97
N ASP A 200 4.74 8.42 -17.87
CA ASP A 200 5.64 8.16 -19.00
C ASP A 200 7.07 7.78 -18.57
N ARG A 201 7.41 8.03 -17.31
CA ARG A 201 8.68 7.60 -16.70
C ARG A 201 8.69 6.12 -16.33
N PHE A 202 7.59 5.40 -16.55
CA PHE A 202 7.40 4.02 -16.17
C PHE A 202 6.92 3.16 -17.34
N ASP A 203 7.39 1.92 -17.37
CA ASP A 203 6.71 0.83 -18.06
C ASP A 203 5.53 0.40 -17.21
N MET A 204 4.34 0.37 -17.81
CA MET A 204 3.11 -0.03 -17.14
C MET A 204 2.71 -1.43 -17.58
N HIS A 205 2.53 -2.34 -16.62
CA HIS A 205 2.02 -3.68 -16.87
C HIS A 205 0.78 -3.94 -16.01
N ARG A 206 -0.36 -4.18 -16.66
CA ARG A 206 -1.63 -4.47 -15.97
C ARG A 206 -1.98 -5.94 -16.13
N GLN A 207 -2.22 -6.63 -15.02
CA GLN A 207 -2.69 -8.01 -14.99
C GLN A 207 -3.88 -8.12 -14.03
N GLY A 208 -5.08 -8.33 -14.59
CA GLY A 208 -6.32 -8.37 -13.79
C GLY A 208 -6.55 -7.06 -13.04
N SER A 209 -6.63 -7.15 -11.71
CA SER A 209 -6.76 -6.01 -10.80
C SER A 209 -5.43 -5.41 -10.36
N THR A 210 -4.29 -5.88 -10.88
CA THR A 210 -2.95 -5.40 -10.49
C THR A 210 -2.35 -4.53 -11.59
N LEU A 211 -1.72 -3.42 -11.20
CA LEU A 211 -0.93 -2.53 -12.05
C LEU A 211 0.50 -2.45 -11.50
N VAL A 212 1.48 -2.80 -12.31
CA VAL A 212 2.90 -2.67 -11.99
C VAL A 212 3.48 -1.51 -12.81
N LEU A 213 4.03 -0.53 -12.12
CA LEU A 213 4.78 0.59 -12.69
C LEU A 213 6.27 0.34 -12.47
N ARG A 214 7.03 0.11 -13.54
CA ARG A 214 8.48 -0.10 -13.45
C ARG A 214 9.21 1.07 -14.09
N ARG A 215 10.04 1.77 -13.33
CA ARG A 215 10.78 2.93 -13.81
C ARG A 215 11.65 2.58 -15.01
N ARG A 216 11.49 3.38 -16.06
CA ARG A 216 12.37 3.36 -17.23
C ARG A 216 13.73 3.92 -16.81
N ARG A 217 14.80 3.24 -17.23
CA ARG A 217 16.17 3.69 -17.03
C ARG A 217 16.50 4.84 -17.98
#